data_AF-A0A523Q685-F1
#
_entry.id   AF-A0A523Q685-F1
#
_cell.length_a   1.000
_cell.length_b   1.000
_cell.length_c   1.000
_cell.angle_alpha   90.00
_cell.angle_beta   90.00
_cell.angle_gamma   90.00
#
_symmetry.space_group_name_H-M   'P 1'
#
loop_
_entity.id
_entity.type
_entity.pdbx_description
1 polymer ?
#
loop_
_entity_poly.entity_id
_entity_poly.type
_entity_poly.pdbx_seq_one_letter_code
_entity_poly.pdbx_strand_id
1 'polypeptide(L)'
;MHLNPGTPAGQNAINAEEAATAAAQAFIQRWQGNALSELATSQSFVNELCGLLGVEPPAHEPHYQFERPITFHHGDGSTSAGRVDSYKRGHFV
;
A
#
# COMPACT_ATOMS: atom_id res chain seq x y z
N MET A 1 4.79 -45.07 26.70
CA MET A 1 3.97 -43.89 26.42
C MET A 1 4.91 -42.74 26.11
N HIS A 2 5.16 -42.44 24.83
CA HIS A 2 5.93 -41.27 24.42
C HIS A 2 4.96 -40.10 24.29
N LEU A 3 5.11 -39.08 25.13
CA LEU A 3 4.45 -37.79 24.98
C LEU A 3 5.29 -36.95 24.02
N ASN A 4 4.74 -36.56 22.87
CA ASN A 4 5.38 -35.60 21.98
C ASN A 4 5.36 -34.20 22.65
N PRO A 5 6.47 -33.45 22.62
CA PRO A 5 6.46 -32.07 23.09
C PRO A 5 5.65 -31.23 22.09
N GLY A 6 4.63 -30.54 22.61
CA GLY A 6 3.87 -29.58 21.82
C GLY A 6 4.81 -28.54 21.21
N THR A 7 4.74 -28.37 19.90
CA THR A 7 5.37 -27.25 19.20
C THR A 7 5.01 -25.95 19.93
N PRO A 8 6.00 -25.18 20.42
CA PRO A 8 5.68 -23.96 21.15
C PRO A 8 5.15 -22.94 20.16
N ALA A 9 3.92 -22.47 20.37
CA ALA A 9 3.28 -21.41 19.58
C ALA A 9 4.18 -20.16 19.43
N GLY A 10 5.10 -19.93 20.38
CA GLY A 10 6.11 -18.89 20.31
C GLY A 10 7.09 -19.00 19.15
N GLN A 11 7.45 -20.22 18.69
CA GLN A 11 8.35 -20.42 17.55
C GLN A 11 7.69 -20.02 16.22
N ASN A 12 6.37 -20.20 16.11
CA ASN A 12 5.64 -19.85 14.89
C ASN A 12 5.45 -18.32 14.75
N ALA A 13 5.26 -17.62 15.87
CA ALA A 13 5.13 -16.17 15.90
C ALA A 13 6.43 -15.45 15.54
N ILE A 14 7.57 -15.88 16.10
CA ILE A 14 8.88 -15.31 15.78
C ILE A 14 9.26 -15.53 14.31
N ASN A 15 8.95 -16.70 13.74
CA ASN A 15 9.20 -16.97 12.32
C ASN A 15 8.36 -16.05 11.42
N ALA A 16 7.12 -15.74 11.81
CA ALA A 16 6.26 -14.84 11.06
C ALA A 16 6.73 -13.38 11.13
N GLU A 17 7.22 -12.92 12.29
CA GLU A 17 7.76 -11.57 12.46
C GLU A 17 9.09 -11.39 11.71
N GLU A 18 9.95 -12.41 11.71
CA GLU A 18 11.18 -12.42 10.92
C GLU A 18 10.89 -12.40 9.41
N ALA A 19 9.91 -13.18 8.95
CA ALA A 19 9.46 -13.17 7.57
C ALA A 19 8.86 -11.81 7.15
N ALA A 20 8.05 -11.19 8.02
CA ALA A 20 7.49 -9.86 7.77
C ALA A 20 8.58 -8.78 7.69
N THR A 21 9.58 -8.84 8.57
CA THR A 21 10.74 -7.95 8.54
C THR A 21 11.54 -8.12 7.25
N ALA A 22 11.79 -9.37 6.84
CA ALA A 22 12.47 -9.66 5.58
C ALA A 22 11.69 -9.13 4.36
N ALA A 23 10.36 -9.30 4.34
CA ALA A 23 9.50 -8.77 3.29
C ALA A 23 9.53 -7.23 3.21
N ALA A 24 9.49 -6.56 4.37
CA ALA A 24 9.60 -5.10 4.44
C ALA A 24 10.96 -4.61 3.93
N GLN A 25 12.05 -5.31 4.27
CA GLN A 25 13.38 -4.95 3.81
C GLN A 25 13.54 -5.16 2.30
N ALA A 26 12.98 -6.23 1.74
CA ALA A 26 12.94 -6.45 0.30
C ALA A 26 12.15 -5.36 -0.44
N PHE A 27 11.00 -4.94 0.12
CA PHE A 27 10.22 -3.82 -0.42
C PHE A 27 11.02 -2.52 -0.43
N ILE A 28 11.68 -2.18 0.70
CA ILE A 28 12.52 -0.98 0.79
C ILE A 28 13.65 -1.03 -0.23
N GLN A 29 14.39 -2.13 -0.31
CA GLN A 29 15.50 -2.29 -1.27
C GLN A 29 15.05 -2.12 -2.73
N ARG A 30 13.85 -2.61 -3.07
CA ARG A 30 13.30 -2.50 -4.42
C ARG A 30 12.98 -1.06 -4.81
N TRP A 31 12.44 -0.27 -3.89
CA TRP A 31 11.94 1.08 -4.17
C TRP A 31 12.92 2.19 -3.81
N GLN A 32 13.93 1.90 -3.00
CA GLN A 32 14.99 2.84 -2.65
C GLN A 32 15.86 3.18 -3.88
N GLY A 33 16.10 4.47 -4.10
CA GLY A 33 16.95 4.93 -5.20
C GLY A 33 16.35 4.73 -6.59
N ASN A 34 15.04 4.52 -6.69
CA ASN A 34 14.36 4.44 -7.98
C ASN A 34 14.48 5.79 -8.73
N ALA A 35 15.04 5.75 -9.95
CA ALA A 35 15.30 6.92 -10.78
C ALA A 35 14.14 7.27 -11.74
N LEU A 36 13.09 6.44 -11.78
CA LEU A 36 11.87 6.75 -12.52
C LEU A 36 11.10 7.88 -11.82
N SER A 37 10.33 8.63 -12.59
CA SER A 37 9.51 9.70 -12.01
C SER A 37 8.46 9.15 -11.03
N GLU A 38 8.07 9.98 -10.06
CA GLU A 38 7.00 9.66 -9.12
C GLU A 38 5.73 9.24 -9.86
N LEU A 39 5.38 9.95 -10.93
CA LEU A 39 4.22 9.63 -11.76
C LEU A 39 4.31 8.25 -12.44
N ALA A 40 5.51 7.83 -12.84
CA ALA A 40 5.70 6.54 -13.52
C ALA A 40 5.64 5.34 -12.57
N THR A 41 5.75 5.59 -11.25
CA THR A 41 5.95 4.53 -10.25
C THR A 41 4.89 4.50 -9.15
N SER A 42 4.10 5.56 -8.98
CA SER A 42 3.13 5.70 -7.90
C SER A 42 2.18 4.50 -7.76
N GLN A 43 1.55 4.07 -8.86
CA GLN A 43 0.57 2.98 -8.83
C GLN A 43 1.20 1.63 -8.47
N SER A 44 2.33 1.29 -9.08
CA SER A 44 3.04 0.04 -8.80
C SER A 44 3.62 0.02 -7.38
N PHE A 45 4.13 1.14 -6.89
CA PHE A 45 4.54 1.30 -5.49
C PHE A 45 3.39 1.04 -4.52
N VAL A 46 2.24 1.71 -4.73
CA VAL A 46 1.06 1.55 -3.86
C VAL A 46 0.53 0.12 -3.90
N ASN A 47 0.47 -0.52 -5.08
CA ASN A 47 0.03 -1.91 -5.19
C ASN A 47 0.94 -2.88 -4.42
N GLU A 48 2.26 -2.73 -4.55
CA GLU A 48 3.21 -3.56 -3.81
C GLU A 48 3.15 -3.29 -2.29
N LEU A 49 2.93 -2.03 -1.88
CA LEU A 49 2.75 -1.67 -0.47
C LEU A 49 1.47 -2.29 0.12
N CYS A 50 0.36 -2.26 -0.62
CA CYS A 50 -0.88 -2.94 -0.22
C CYS A 50 -0.64 -4.44 -0.03
N GLY A 51 0.09 -5.07 -0.96
CA GLY A 51 0.51 -6.47 -0.86
C GLY A 51 1.35 -6.75 0.39
N LEU A 52 2.31 -5.88 0.71
CA LEU A 52 3.14 -6.00 1.92
C LEU A 52 2.31 -5.89 3.21
N LEU A 53 1.35 -4.96 3.24
CA LEU A 53 0.50 -4.71 4.40
C LEU A 53 -0.67 -5.70 4.53
N GLY A 54 -0.88 -6.56 3.53
CA GLY A 54 -2.01 -7.49 3.50
C GLY A 54 -3.38 -6.81 3.35
N VAL A 55 -3.42 -5.61 2.74
CA VAL A 55 -4.65 -4.86 2.49
C VAL A 55 -5.02 -4.89 1.01
N GLU A 56 -6.30 -4.69 0.71
CA GLU A 56 -6.78 -4.59 -0.66
C GLU A 56 -6.16 -3.37 -1.38
N PRO A 57 -5.66 -3.51 -2.62
CA PRO A 57 -5.16 -2.39 -3.42
C PRO A 57 -6.30 -1.59 -4.06
N PRO A 58 -6.06 -0.33 -4.49
CA PRO A 58 -7.03 0.41 -5.30
C PRO A 58 -7.35 -0.35 -6.59
N ALA A 59 -8.64 -0.44 -6.93
CA ALA A 59 -9.13 -1.13 -8.13
C ALA A 59 -9.72 -0.12 -9.13
N HIS A 60 -10.29 -0.58 -10.23
CA HIS A 60 -11.05 0.31 -11.13
C HIS A 60 -12.51 0.49 -10.66
N GLU A 61 -12.70 0.72 -9.35
CA GLU A 61 -14.01 0.89 -8.74
C GLU A 61 -14.27 2.34 -8.33
N PRO A 62 -15.52 2.86 -8.45
CA PRO A 62 -15.82 4.26 -8.12
C PRO A 62 -15.50 4.70 -6.68
N HIS A 63 -15.32 3.73 -5.78
CA HIS A 63 -15.10 3.96 -4.36
C HIS A 63 -13.65 3.71 -3.92
N TYR A 64 -12.83 3.07 -4.75
CA TYR A 64 -11.42 2.86 -4.47
C TYR A 64 -10.64 2.71 -5.77
N GLN A 65 -9.95 3.77 -6.21
CA GLN A 65 -9.30 3.82 -7.51
C GLN A 65 -8.10 4.76 -7.56
N PHE A 66 -7.21 4.51 -8.51
CA PHE A 66 -6.14 5.43 -8.88
C PHE A 66 -6.65 6.59 -9.74
N GLU A 67 -5.90 7.70 -9.73
CA GLU A 67 -6.01 8.83 -10.64
C GLU A 67 -7.44 9.41 -10.76
N ARG A 68 -8.18 9.44 -9.64
CA ARG A 68 -9.57 9.90 -9.67
C ARG A 68 -9.62 11.39 -10.03
N PRO A 69 -10.33 11.79 -11.11
CA PRO A 69 -10.50 13.20 -11.44
C PRO A 69 -11.27 13.95 -10.34
N ILE A 70 -10.81 15.16 -10.03
CA ILE A 70 -11.49 16.07 -9.11
C ILE A 70 -11.54 17.49 -9.70
N THR A 71 -12.49 18.28 -9.22
CA THR A 71 -12.60 19.70 -9.53
C THR A 71 -12.27 20.49 -8.27
N PHE A 72 -11.22 21.29 -8.32
CA PHE A 72 -10.90 22.24 -7.26
C PHE A 72 -11.76 23.48 -7.43
N HIS A 73 -12.30 23.98 -6.33
CA HIS A 73 -13.07 25.22 -6.28
C HIS A 73 -12.25 26.28 -5.55
N HIS A 74 -12.02 27.43 -6.20
CA HIS A 74 -11.21 28.52 -5.68
C HIS A 74 -12.09 29.61 -5.06
N GLY A 75 -11.51 30.41 -4.16
CA GLY A 75 -12.24 31.46 -3.43
C GLY A 75 -12.75 32.61 -4.31
N ASP A 76 -12.24 32.75 -5.52
CA ASP A 76 -12.68 33.71 -6.53
C ASP A 76 -13.84 33.18 -7.41
N GLY A 77 -14.33 31.97 -7.13
CA GLY A 77 -15.38 31.30 -7.89
C GLY A 77 -14.89 30.55 -9.13
N SER A 78 -13.59 30.56 -9.41
CA SER A 78 -13.00 29.76 -10.49
C SER A 78 -12.87 28.30 -10.10
N THR A 79 -12.70 27.43 -11.10
CA THR A 79 -12.45 26.00 -10.90
C THR A 79 -11.24 25.55 -11.70
N SER A 80 -10.47 24.59 -11.16
CA SER A 80 -9.43 23.90 -11.91
C SER A 80 -9.60 22.39 -11.84
N ALA A 81 -9.16 21.70 -12.89
CA ALA A 81 -9.10 20.24 -12.90
C ALA A 81 -7.92 19.75 -12.04
N GLY A 82 -8.13 18.61 -11.39
CA GLY A 82 -7.15 17.92 -10.58
C GLY A 82 -7.33 16.42 -10.63
N ARG A 83 -6.46 15.72 -9.92
CA ARG A 83 -6.60 14.29 -9.67
C ARG A 83 -6.12 13.94 -8.29
N VAL A 84 -6.63 12.83 -7.77
CA VAL A 84 -6.13 12.16 -6.57
C VAL A 84 -5.40 10.91 -7.03
N ASP A 85 -4.13 10.79 -6.67
CA ASP A 85 -3.29 9.66 -7.10
C ASP A 85 -3.89 8.33 -6.64
N SER A 86 -4.32 8.24 -5.38
CA SER A 86 -5.03 7.08 -4.81
C SER A 86 -6.24 7.55 -3.99
N TYR A 87 -7.44 7.28 -4.49
CA TYR A 87 -8.69 7.69 -3.88
C TYR A 87 -9.39 6.52 -3.21
N LYS A 88 -9.78 6.66 -1.93
CA LYS A 88 -10.70 5.75 -1.24
C LYS A 88 -11.85 6.53 -0.61
N ARG A 89 -13.10 6.16 -0.88
CA ARG A 89 -14.28 6.88 -0.37
C ARG A 89 -14.30 6.86 1.16
N GLY A 90 -14.61 8.02 1.75
CA GLY A 90 -14.67 8.18 3.21
C GLY A 90 -13.30 8.21 3.90
N HIS A 91 -12.22 8.28 3.13
CA HIS A 91 -10.87 8.45 3.66
C HIS A 91 -10.33 9.80 3.19
N PHE A 92 -9.56 10.45 4.06
CA PHE A 92 -8.86 11.69 3.73
C PHE A 92 -7.56 11.35 2.99
N VAL A 93 -7.17 12.23 2.06
CA VAL A 93 -5.94 12.15 1.27
C VAL A 93 -5.12 13.39 1.52
#